data_AF-A0A1G9WKV6-F1
#
_entry.id   AF-A0A1G9WKV6-F1
#
_cell.length_a   1.000
_cell.length_b   1.000
_cell.length_c   1.000
_cell.angle_alpha   90.00
_cell.angle_beta   90.00
_cell.angle_gamma   90.00
#
_symmetry.space_group_name_H-M   'P 1'
#
loop_
_entity.id
_entity.type
_entity.pdbx_description
1 polymer ?
#
loop_
_entity_poly.entity_id
_entity_poly.type
_entity_poly.pdbx_seq_one_letter_code
_entity_poly.pdbx_strand_id
1 'polypeptide(L)'
;MAASRNASAVPAGPRRVSFSRIQEPLEVPDLLALQTESFDWLLGNEKWKGRVEAARQAGRKDVPTQSGLEEIFEEISPIEDFSGTMSLSFRDHRFEPPKYSVDECKDKDMTFSAPMFVTAEFINNTTGEIKSQTVFMGDFPLMTPKGTFIINGTERVVTSQLTRSPGVYFERTVDKTSDKDLYGCKVIPSRGAWLEFEIDKRDSVGVRIDRKRKQAVTVLLKALGWTSEQILERFGQYESMRATLEKDHTAGQDDALLDIYRKLRPGEPPTKESAQTLLENLYFNAKRYDLAKVGRYKINKKLGVDA
;
A
#
# COMPACT_ATOMS: atom_id res chain seq x y z
N MET A 1 -18.54 -22.74 -19.24
CA MET A 1 -19.63 -21.78 -19.53
C MET A 1 -20.03 -21.11 -18.22
N ALA A 2 -19.23 -20.16 -17.75
CA ALA A 2 -19.55 -19.34 -16.58
C ALA A 2 -20.08 -18.01 -17.11
N ALA A 3 -21.41 -17.89 -17.21
CA ALA A 3 -22.06 -16.63 -17.54
C ALA A 3 -21.74 -15.60 -16.45
N SER A 4 -21.38 -14.38 -16.84
CA SER A 4 -21.34 -13.22 -15.95
C SER A 4 -22.70 -13.10 -15.26
N ARG A 5 -22.75 -13.33 -13.95
CA ARG A 5 -23.98 -13.27 -13.14
C ARG A 5 -24.28 -11.86 -12.60
N ASN A 6 -23.47 -10.87 -12.97
CA ASN A 6 -23.75 -9.44 -12.75
C ASN A 6 -24.48 -8.81 -13.94
N ALA A 7 -25.20 -9.62 -14.71
CA ALA A 7 -26.07 -9.16 -15.77
C ALA A 7 -27.12 -8.20 -15.21
N SER A 8 -27.12 -6.95 -15.69
CA SER A 8 -28.29 -6.09 -15.51
C SER A 8 -29.47 -6.77 -16.20
N ALA A 9 -30.46 -7.24 -15.44
CA ALA A 9 -31.72 -7.67 -16.02
C ALA A 9 -32.33 -6.47 -16.73
N VAL A 10 -32.10 -6.36 -18.05
CA VAL A 10 -32.59 -5.22 -18.84
C VAL A 10 -34.11 -5.27 -18.73
N PRO A 11 -34.76 -4.25 -18.12
CA PRO A 11 -36.21 -4.18 -18.14
C PRO A 11 -36.61 -4.16 -19.61
N ALA A 12 -37.62 -4.95 -19.99
CA ALA A 12 -38.05 -5.09 -21.38
C ALA A 12 -38.46 -3.72 -21.94
N GLY A 13 -37.48 -3.03 -22.53
CA GLY A 13 -37.70 -1.78 -23.24
C GLY A 13 -38.54 -2.03 -24.49
N PRO A 14 -38.95 -0.97 -25.19
CA PRO A 14 -39.63 -1.12 -26.47
C PRO A 14 -38.79 -1.99 -27.41
N ARG A 15 -39.43 -2.94 -28.10
CA ARG A 15 -38.76 -3.88 -29.02
C ARG A 15 -37.98 -3.11 -30.09
N ARG A 16 -36.65 -3.09 -29.95
CA ARG A 16 -35.73 -2.52 -30.92
C ARG A 16 -35.19 -3.63 -31.82
N VAL A 17 -35.39 -3.51 -33.13
CA VAL A 17 -34.82 -4.46 -34.09
C VAL A 17 -33.31 -4.25 -34.16
N SER A 18 -32.55 -5.31 -33.91
CA SER A 18 -31.10 -5.33 -34.06
C SER A 18 -30.72 -6.02 -35.38
N PHE A 19 -29.73 -5.46 -36.09
CA PHE A 19 -29.12 -6.07 -37.28
C PHE A 19 -27.85 -6.88 -36.93
N SER A 20 -27.62 -7.15 -35.64
CA SER A 20 -26.47 -7.93 -35.17
C SER A 20 -26.47 -9.32 -35.78
N ARG A 21 -25.38 -9.68 -36.47
CA ARG A 21 -25.17 -11.03 -37.02
C ARG A 21 -24.49 -11.98 -36.03
N ILE A 22 -23.84 -11.43 -35.00
CA ILE A 22 -23.13 -12.16 -33.96
C ILE A 22 -24.01 -12.17 -32.71
N GLN A 23 -24.15 -13.35 -32.09
CA GLN A 23 -24.83 -13.49 -30.80
C GLN A 23 -23.83 -13.17 -29.69
N GLU A 24 -24.18 -12.25 -28.81
CA GLU A 24 -23.34 -11.87 -27.67
C GLU A 24 -23.33 -12.99 -26.62
N PRO A 25 -22.16 -13.60 -26.32
CA PRO A 25 -22.06 -14.68 -25.35
C PRO A 25 -22.05 -14.18 -23.90
N LEU A 26 -21.84 -12.87 -23.70
CA LEU A 26 -21.76 -12.23 -22.40
C LEU A 26 -22.61 -10.97 -22.39
N GLU A 27 -23.42 -10.83 -21.36
CA GLU A 27 -24.21 -9.61 -21.15
C GLU A 27 -23.34 -8.47 -20.61
N VAL A 28 -23.80 -7.24 -20.83
CA VAL A 28 -23.17 -6.04 -20.28
C VAL A 28 -23.23 -6.14 -18.74
N PRO A 29 -22.08 -6.04 -18.06
CA PRO A 29 -22.07 -6.05 -16.59
C PRO A 29 -22.68 -4.77 -16.02
N ASP A 30 -22.97 -4.77 -14.73
CA ASP A 30 -23.30 -3.54 -14.01
C ASP A 30 -22.18 -2.49 -14.18
N LEU A 31 -22.52 -1.38 -14.84
CA LEU A 31 -21.59 -0.29 -15.15
C LEU A 31 -21.18 0.51 -13.92
N LEU A 32 -21.94 0.43 -12.82
CA LEU A 32 -21.61 1.06 -11.55
C LEU A 32 -20.81 0.14 -10.62
N ALA A 33 -20.63 -1.14 -11.00
CA ALA A 33 -19.98 -2.16 -10.18
C ALA A 33 -18.60 -1.71 -9.66
N LEU A 34 -17.79 -1.03 -10.47
CA LEU A 34 -16.47 -0.57 -10.03
C LEU A 34 -16.55 0.32 -8.77
N GLN A 35 -17.54 1.20 -8.69
CA GLN A 35 -17.74 2.08 -7.54
C GLN A 35 -18.44 1.36 -6.39
N THR A 36 -19.58 0.72 -6.70
CA THR A 36 -20.43 0.09 -5.69
C THR A 36 -19.75 -1.11 -5.05
N GLU A 37 -19.12 -1.98 -5.83
CA GLU A 37 -18.45 -3.17 -5.30
C GLU A 37 -17.21 -2.82 -4.46
N SER A 38 -16.45 -1.79 -4.86
CA SER A 38 -15.30 -1.29 -4.10
C SER A 38 -15.73 -0.73 -2.74
N PHE A 39 -16.83 0.01 -2.69
CA PHE A 39 -17.33 0.60 -1.45
C PHE A 39 -17.98 -0.44 -0.53
N ASP A 40 -18.72 -1.40 -1.10
CA ASP A 40 -19.27 -2.54 -0.37
C ASP A 40 -18.17 -3.36 0.32
N TRP A 41 -17.03 -3.60 -0.36
CA TRP A 41 -15.85 -4.26 0.21
C TRP A 41 -15.23 -3.45 1.35
N LEU A 42 -15.07 -2.13 1.16
CA LEU A 42 -14.54 -1.25 2.21
C LEU A 42 -15.35 -1.38 3.51
N LEU A 43 -16.68 -1.30 3.40
CA LEU A 43 -17.57 -1.34 4.56
C LEU A 43 -17.73 -2.75 5.16
N GLY A 44 -17.55 -3.79 4.36
CA GLY A 44 -17.86 -5.17 4.77
C GLY A 44 -19.36 -5.44 4.89
N ASN A 45 -20.18 -4.82 4.04
CA ASN A 45 -21.64 -4.90 4.14
C ASN A 45 -22.20 -6.25 3.65
N GLU A 46 -23.51 -6.46 3.85
CA GLU A 46 -24.18 -7.71 3.49
C GLU A 46 -24.10 -8.05 1.99
N LYS A 47 -24.06 -7.04 1.10
CA LYS A 47 -23.88 -7.27 -0.34
C LYS A 47 -22.50 -7.88 -0.62
N TRP A 48 -21.44 -7.31 -0.05
CA TRP A 48 -20.09 -7.86 -0.19
C TRP A 48 -19.99 -9.26 0.45
N LYS A 49 -20.52 -9.47 1.66
CA LYS A 49 -20.54 -10.79 2.30
C LYS A 49 -21.25 -11.84 1.43
N GLY A 50 -22.39 -11.48 0.82
CA GLY A 50 -23.07 -12.32 -0.16
C GLY A 50 -22.20 -12.67 -1.36
N ARG A 51 -21.42 -11.72 -1.89
CA ARG A 51 -20.44 -11.98 -2.97
C ARG A 51 -19.32 -12.92 -2.53
N VAL A 52 -18.80 -12.76 -1.30
CA VAL A 52 -17.76 -13.64 -0.73
C VAL A 52 -18.27 -15.07 -0.64
N GLU A 53 -19.47 -15.27 -0.09
CA GLU A 53 -20.07 -16.60 0.05
C GLU A 53 -20.34 -17.24 -1.32
N ALA A 54 -20.87 -16.48 -2.28
CA ALA A 54 -21.05 -16.95 -3.65
C ALA A 54 -19.73 -17.32 -4.34
N ALA A 55 -18.65 -16.55 -4.11
CA ALA A 55 -17.32 -16.86 -4.62
C ALA A 55 -16.76 -18.15 -3.99
N ARG A 56 -16.92 -18.33 -2.68
CA ARG A 56 -16.52 -19.52 -1.94
C ARG A 56 -17.22 -20.79 -2.46
N GLN A 57 -18.53 -20.73 -2.66
CA GLN A 57 -19.32 -21.84 -3.21
C GLN A 57 -18.89 -22.20 -4.64
N ALA A 58 -18.45 -21.21 -5.42
CA ALA A 58 -17.93 -21.39 -6.77
C ALA A 58 -16.44 -21.79 -6.81
N GLY A 59 -15.77 -21.96 -5.66
CA GLY A 59 -14.34 -22.26 -5.58
C GLY A 59 -13.42 -21.14 -6.09
N ARG A 60 -13.93 -19.91 -6.21
CA ARG A 60 -13.15 -18.75 -6.64
C ARG A 60 -12.43 -18.11 -5.46
N LYS A 61 -11.26 -17.53 -5.73
CA LYS A 61 -10.39 -16.83 -4.76
C LYS A 61 -10.10 -15.38 -5.17
N ASP A 62 -10.92 -14.83 -6.07
CA ASP A 62 -10.79 -13.48 -6.63
C ASP A 62 -11.39 -12.40 -5.73
N VAL A 63 -12.31 -12.77 -4.83
CA VAL A 63 -12.94 -11.84 -3.88
C VAL A 63 -12.21 -11.90 -2.53
N PRO A 64 -11.77 -10.74 -1.96
CA PRO A 64 -11.20 -10.69 -0.61
C PRO A 64 -12.19 -11.21 0.43
N THR A 65 -11.73 -12.03 1.38
CA THR A 65 -12.56 -12.57 2.47
C THR A 65 -12.62 -11.65 3.69
N GLN A 66 -11.78 -10.62 3.72
CA GLN A 66 -11.69 -9.63 4.77
C GLN A 66 -12.10 -8.26 4.22
N SER A 67 -12.86 -7.50 5.00
CA SER A 67 -13.34 -6.18 4.58
C SER A 67 -12.23 -5.13 4.70
N GLY A 68 -12.35 -4.03 3.94
CA GLY A 68 -11.30 -3.00 3.93
C GLY A 68 -11.11 -2.32 5.29
N LEU A 69 -12.19 -2.00 6.01
CA LEU A 69 -12.10 -1.41 7.35
C LEU A 69 -11.49 -2.37 8.38
N GLU A 70 -11.83 -3.65 8.30
CA GLU A 70 -11.26 -4.69 9.15
C GLU A 70 -9.76 -4.85 8.91
N GLU A 71 -9.31 -4.87 7.65
CA GLU A 71 -7.89 -4.86 7.30
C GLU A 71 -7.15 -3.66 7.93
N ILE A 72 -7.77 -2.47 7.92
CA ILE A 72 -7.18 -1.25 8.49
C ILE A 72 -7.09 -1.33 10.02
N PHE A 73 -8.15 -1.81 10.70
CA PHE A 73 -8.14 -1.92 12.16
C PHE A 73 -7.16 -2.98 12.66
N GLU A 74 -6.99 -4.08 11.92
CA GLU A 74 -5.95 -5.07 12.21
C GLU A 74 -4.54 -4.53 11.95
N GLU A 75 -4.31 -3.74 10.88
CA GLU A 75 -2.99 -3.17 10.60
C GLU A 75 -2.55 -2.17 11.68
N ILE A 76 -3.47 -1.34 12.18
CA ILE A 76 -3.14 -0.30 13.16
C ILE A 76 -3.04 -0.85 14.60
N SER A 77 -3.63 -2.02 14.87
CA SER A 77 -3.65 -2.63 16.20
C SER A 77 -2.53 -3.66 16.38
N PRO A 78 -1.87 -3.71 17.56
CA PRO A 78 -2.02 -2.81 18.69
C PRO A 78 -1.23 -1.51 18.53
N ILE A 79 -1.81 -0.42 19.05
CA ILE A 79 -1.09 0.82 19.33
C ILE A 79 -0.49 0.68 20.71
N GLU A 80 0.83 0.84 20.82
CA GLU A 80 1.58 0.66 22.07
C GLU A 80 2.32 1.95 22.41
N ASP A 81 2.47 2.20 23.72
CA ASP A 81 3.36 3.25 24.20
C ASP A 81 4.84 2.84 24.08
N PHE A 82 5.76 3.78 24.26
CA PHE A 82 7.19 3.51 24.13
C PHE A 82 7.71 2.45 25.12
N SER A 83 7.10 2.36 26.30
CA SER A 83 7.49 1.39 27.32
C SER A 83 6.83 0.02 27.18
N GLY A 84 5.85 -0.13 26.27
CA GLY A 84 5.07 -1.36 26.11
C GLY A 84 4.21 -1.71 27.33
N THR A 85 3.94 -0.74 28.21
CA THR A 85 3.12 -0.93 29.42
C THR A 85 1.63 -0.78 29.12
N MET A 86 1.28 -0.04 28.07
CA MET A 86 -0.10 0.21 27.67
C MET A 86 -0.28 -0.08 26.19
N SER A 87 -1.37 -0.77 25.86
CA SER A 87 -1.76 -1.01 24.47
C SER A 87 -3.24 -0.72 24.24
N LEU A 88 -3.56 -0.30 23.01
CA LEU A 88 -4.92 -0.05 22.54
C LEU A 88 -5.13 -0.84 21.25
N SER A 89 -6.20 -1.63 21.22
CA SER A 89 -6.60 -2.40 20.05
C SER A 89 -8.01 -2.01 19.62
N PHE A 90 -8.27 -2.04 18.31
CA PHE A 90 -9.59 -1.83 17.74
C PHE A 90 -10.13 -3.15 17.20
N ARG A 91 -11.39 -3.44 17.51
CA ARG A 91 -12.15 -4.60 17.03
C ARG A 91 -13.55 -4.16 16.63
N ASP A 92 -14.17 -4.94 15.77
CA ASP A 92 -15.59 -4.85 15.41
C ASP A 92 -16.10 -3.43 15.13
N HIS A 93 -16.12 -3.04 13.85
CA HIS A 93 -16.81 -1.82 13.44
C HIS A 93 -18.28 -2.09 13.14
N ARG A 94 -19.13 -1.12 13.47
CA ARG A 94 -20.53 -1.11 13.05
C ARG A 94 -20.97 0.29 12.67
N PHE A 95 -21.95 0.35 11.78
CA PHE A 95 -22.61 1.59 11.39
C PHE A 95 -24.02 1.61 11.99
N GLU A 96 -24.39 2.73 12.61
CA GLU A 96 -25.79 3.05 12.88
C GLU A 96 -26.48 3.48 11.58
N PRO A 97 -27.82 3.44 11.51
CA PRO A 97 -28.55 3.99 10.37
C PRO A 97 -28.22 5.48 10.11
N PRO A 98 -28.22 5.92 8.84
CA PRO A 98 -28.04 7.33 8.52
C PRO A 98 -29.16 8.17 9.12
N LYS A 99 -28.82 9.35 9.65
CA LYS A 99 -29.78 10.25 10.33
C LYS A 99 -30.80 10.89 9.39
N TYR A 100 -30.42 11.09 8.13
CA TYR A 100 -31.22 11.76 7.11
C TYR A 100 -31.19 10.98 5.81
N SER A 101 -32.24 11.11 5.02
CA SER A 101 -32.30 10.56 3.67
C SER A 101 -31.42 11.34 2.69
N VAL A 102 -31.14 10.74 1.52
CA VAL A 102 -30.34 11.37 0.46
C VAL A 102 -30.96 12.68 -0.01
N ASP A 103 -32.29 12.73 -0.15
CA ASP A 103 -33.01 13.92 -0.63
C ASP A 103 -33.00 15.03 0.43
N GLU A 104 -33.21 14.70 1.71
CA GLU A 104 -33.09 15.68 2.80
C GLU A 104 -31.67 16.25 2.92
N CYS A 105 -30.63 15.43 2.71
CA CYS A 105 -29.25 15.92 2.72
C CYS A 105 -29.00 16.92 1.60
N LYS A 106 -29.59 16.72 0.41
CA LYS A 106 -29.53 17.66 -0.71
C LYS A 106 -30.25 18.96 -0.41
N ASP A 107 -31.47 18.87 0.13
CA ASP A 107 -32.31 20.03 0.39
C ASP A 107 -31.80 20.92 1.53
N LYS A 108 -31.12 20.33 2.52
CA LYS A 108 -30.64 21.02 3.74
C LYS A 108 -29.13 21.28 3.76
N ASP A 109 -28.44 21.12 2.63
CA ASP A 109 -27.00 21.28 2.51
C ASP A 109 -26.18 20.41 3.50
N MET A 110 -26.67 19.21 3.80
CA MET A 110 -26.03 18.27 4.73
C MET A 110 -25.23 17.18 3.99
N THR A 111 -24.36 16.48 4.71
CA THR A 111 -23.63 15.30 4.20
C THR A 111 -24.42 14.03 4.50
N PHE A 112 -24.56 13.15 3.50
CA PHE A 112 -25.19 11.84 3.70
C PHE A 112 -24.18 10.86 4.31
N SER A 113 -24.36 10.58 5.60
CA SER A 113 -23.41 9.79 6.41
C SER A 113 -24.11 8.96 7.48
N ALA A 114 -23.42 7.94 7.97
CA ALA A 114 -23.84 7.10 9.09
C ALA A 114 -22.84 7.18 10.25
N PRO A 115 -23.29 7.24 11.51
CA PRO A 115 -22.41 7.15 12.66
C PRO A 115 -21.66 5.82 12.69
N MET A 116 -20.33 5.86 12.78
CA MET A 116 -19.48 4.67 12.89
C MET A 116 -19.02 4.48 14.35
N PHE A 117 -19.18 3.27 14.85
CA PHE A 117 -18.72 2.85 16.17
C PHE A 117 -17.73 1.69 16.04
N VAL A 118 -16.73 1.68 16.90
CA VAL A 118 -15.71 0.62 16.97
C VAL A 118 -15.53 0.21 18.42
N THR A 119 -15.32 -1.08 18.67
CA THR A 119 -14.99 -1.58 20.01
C THR A 119 -13.50 -1.40 20.25
N ALA A 120 -13.13 -0.49 21.16
CA ALA A 120 -11.75 -0.26 21.55
C ALA A 120 -11.44 -1.04 22.84
N GLU A 121 -10.35 -1.79 22.83
CA GLU A 121 -9.85 -2.54 23.97
C GLU A 121 -8.52 -1.92 24.42
N PHE A 122 -8.53 -1.30 25.59
CA PHE A 122 -7.31 -0.82 26.26
C PHE A 122 -6.80 -1.90 27.22
N ILE A 123 -5.52 -2.23 27.11
CA ILE A 123 -4.85 -3.23 27.94
C ILE A 123 -3.69 -2.54 28.66
N ASN A 124 -3.71 -2.58 29.99
CA ASN A 124 -2.56 -2.23 30.81
C ASN A 124 -1.77 -3.51 31.13
N ASN A 125 -0.60 -3.67 30.52
CA ASN A 125 0.23 -4.85 30.65
C ASN A 125 0.85 -4.99 32.05
N THR A 126 0.95 -3.90 32.82
CA THR A 126 1.44 -3.92 34.20
C THR A 126 0.39 -4.46 35.17
N THR A 127 -0.87 -4.05 35.03
CA THR A 127 -1.95 -4.45 35.95
C THR A 127 -2.76 -5.64 35.44
N GLY A 128 -2.67 -5.96 34.15
CA GLY A 128 -3.53 -6.93 33.46
C GLY A 128 -4.96 -6.44 33.26
N GLU A 129 -5.25 -5.16 33.52
CA GLU A 129 -6.59 -4.60 33.38
C GLU A 129 -6.92 -4.40 31.90
N ILE A 130 -8.07 -4.96 31.48
CA ILE A 130 -8.62 -4.79 30.14
C ILE A 130 -9.89 -3.96 30.25
N LYS A 131 -9.92 -2.80 29.58
CA LYS A 131 -11.12 -1.96 29.45
C LYS A 131 -11.59 -2.00 28.01
N SER A 132 -12.77 -2.58 27.81
CA SER A 132 -13.45 -2.56 26.51
C SER A 132 -14.53 -1.50 26.52
N GLN A 133 -14.54 -0.64 25.50
CA GLN A 133 -15.54 0.40 25.33
C GLN A 133 -15.90 0.53 23.85
N THR A 134 -17.19 0.70 23.56
CA THR A 134 -17.62 1.16 22.25
C THR A 134 -17.33 2.66 22.11
N VAL A 135 -16.52 3.03 21.13
CA VAL A 135 -16.12 4.41 20.83
C VAL A 135 -16.81 4.87 19.55
N PHE A 136 -17.39 6.07 19.59
CA PHE A 136 -17.85 6.76 18.39
C PHE A 136 -16.64 7.29 17.63
N MET A 137 -16.42 6.79 16.41
CA MET A 137 -15.28 7.19 15.57
C MET A 137 -15.58 8.44 14.74
N GLY A 138 -16.85 8.68 14.42
CA GLY A 138 -17.28 9.80 13.59
C GLY A 138 -18.43 9.44 12.66
N ASP A 139 -19.00 10.45 12.01
CA ASP A 139 -19.97 10.27 10.94
C ASP A 139 -19.22 9.93 9.63
N PHE A 140 -19.50 8.74 9.06
CA PHE A 140 -18.83 8.22 7.88
C PHE A 140 -19.71 8.42 6.63
N PRO A 141 -19.24 9.12 5.57
CA PRO A 141 -20.00 9.33 4.35
C PRO A 141 -20.38 8.02 3.66
N LEU A 142 -21.65 7.89 3.27
CA LEU A 142 -22.15 6.70 2.59
C LEU A 142 -22.35 6.94 1.09
N MET A 143 -22.05 5.90 0.29
CA MET A 143 -22.33 5.90 -1.14
C MET A 143 -23.82 5.68 -1.40
N THR A 144 -24.40 6.50 -2.28
CA THR A 144 -25.78 6.34 -2.76
C THR A 144 -25.87 5.14 -3.72
N PRO A 145 -27.08 4.63 -4.03
CA PRO A 145 -27.27 3.60 -5.04
C PRO A 145 -26.77 3.97 -6.45
N LYS A 146 -26.52 5.25 -6.72
CA LYS A 146 -26.00 5.76 -8.00
C LYS A 146 -24.48 5.77 -8.08
N GLY A 147 -23.77 5.31 -7.04
CA GLY A 147 -22.30 5.35 -6.99
C GLY A 147 -21.73 6.73 -6.68
N THR A 148 -22.52 7.61 -6.03
CA THR A 148 -22.16 8.99 -5.70
C THR A 148 -22.19 9.24 -4.19
N PHE A 149 -21.66 10.37 -3.75
CA PHE A 149 -21.70 10.83 -2.35
C PHE A 149 -22.37 12.19 -2.26
N ILE A 150 -23.16 12.44 -1.21
CA ILE A 150 -23.69 13.78 -0.94
C ILE A 150 -22.83 14.42 0.13
N ILE A 151 -22.08 15.47 -0.24
CA ILE A 151 -21.20 16.21 0.66
C ILE A 151 -21.66 17.67 0.68
N ASN A 152 -22.16 18.11 1.84
CA ASN A 152 -22.73 19.45 2.04
C ASN A 152 -23.77 19.81 0.95
N GLY A 153 -24.80 18.97 0.79
CA GLY A 153 -25.86 19.12 -0.22
C GLY A 153 -25.46 18.78 -1.65
N THR A 154 -24.16 18.74 -1.96
CA THR A 154 -23.67 18.57 -3.32
C THR A 154 -23.36 17.12 -3.62
N GLU A 155 -23.86 16.60 -4.74
CA GLU A 155 -23.55 15.27 -5.24
C GLU A 155 -22.13 15.24 -5.87
N ARG A 156 -21.30 14.32 -5.41
CA ARG A 156 -19.89 14.16 -5.78
C ARG A 156 -19.59 12.72 -6.18
N VAL A 157 -18.58 12.54 -7.03
CA VAL A 157 -18.10 11.23 -7.47
C VAL A 157 -16.62 11.12 -7.13
N VAL A 158 -16.23 10.00 -6.54
CA VAL A 158 -14.81 9.66 -6.32
C VAL A 158 -14.29 8.96 -7.57
N THR A 159 -13.40 9.63 -8.30
CA THR A 159 -12.83 9.07 -9.54
C THR A 159 -11.72 8.09 -9.24
N SER A 160 -11.72 6.93 -9.90
CA SER A 160 -10.62 5.96 -9.79
C SER A 160 -9.32 6.56 -10.33
N GLN A 161 -8.24 6.45 -9.54
CA GLN A 161 -6.93 6.95 -9.92
C GLN A 161 -6.07 5.79 -10.44
N LEU A 162 -5.39 6.00 -11.57
CA LEU A 162 -4.34 5.10 -12.06
C LEU A 162 -2.99 5.53 -11.49
N THR A 163 -2.41 4.68 -10.63
CA THR A 163 -1.09 4.88 -10.06
C THR A 163 -0.15 3.74 -10.45
N ARG A 164 1.17 3.97 -10.37
CA ARG A 164 2.13 2.88 -10.50
C ARG A 164 1.98 1.96 -9.30
N SER A 165 1.78 0.68 -9.54
CA SER A 165 1.67 -0.26 -8.42
C SER A 165 3.00 -0.34 -7.67
N PRO A 166 2.97 -0.67 -6.36
CA PRO A 166 4.17 -1.00 -5.62
C PRO A 166 4.94 -2.16 -6.27
N GLY A 167 6.27 -2.16 -6.12
CA GLY A 167 7.13 -3.22 -6.62
C GLY A 167 8.51 -2.76 -7.05
N VAL A 168 9.23 -3.63 -7.76
CA VAL A 168 10.56 -3.38 -8.32
C VAL A 168 10.46 -3.12 -9.83
N TYR A 169 11.01 -2.00 -10.28
CA TYR A 169 11.05 -1.60 -11.68
C TYR A 169 12.48 -1.41 -12.14
N PHE A 170 12.79 -1.92 -13.32
CA PHE A 170 14.07 -1.71 -13.98
C PHE A 170 13.87 -0.77 -15.16
N GLU A 171 14.78 0.18 -15.32
CA GLU A 171 14.77 1.11 -16.44
C GLU A 171 16.14 1.15 -17.11
N ARG A 172 16.14 1.37 -18.42
CA ARG A 172 17.33 1.61 -19.22
C ARG A 172 17.19 2.98 -19.86
N THR A 173 18.16 3.85 -19.64
CA THR A 173 18.20 5.21 -20.19
C THR A 173 19.53 5.43 -20.89
N VAL A 174 19.50 6.02 -22.09
CA VAL A 174 20.73 6.35 -22.82
C VAL A 174 21.27 7.68 -22.28
N ASP A 175 22.52 7.69 -21.81
CA ASP A 175 23.18 8.94 -21.42
C ASP A 175 23.59 9.72 -22.66
N LYS A 176 23.00 10.90 -22.87
CA LYS A 176 23.23 11.75 -24.04
C LYS A 176 24.67 12.25 -24.20
N THR A 177 25.50 12.17 -23.15
CA THR A 177 26.87 12.70 -23.19
C THR A 177 27.93 11.63 -23.45
N SER A 178 27.65 10.38 -23.08
CA SER A 178 28.61 9.28 -23.16
C SER A 178 28.17 8.17 -24.11
N ASP A 179 26.97 8.25 -24.68
CA ASP A 179 26.32 7.22 -25.50
C ASP A 179 26.30 5.83 -24.82
N LYS A 180 26.39 5.81 -23.49
CA LYS A 180 26.30 4.61 -22.67
C LYS A 180 24.86 4.40 -22.20
N ASP A 181 24.45 3.13 -22.15
CA ASP A 181 23.23 2.71 -21.47
C ASP A 181 23.43 2.78 -19.95
N LEU A 182 22.61 3.59 -19.27
CA LEU A 182 22.48 3.61 -17.82
C LEU A 182 21.33 2.69 -17.40
N TYR A 183 21.56 1.92 -16.35
CA TYR A 183 20.58 1.00 -15.80
C TYR A 183 20.18 1.46 -14.40
N GLY A 184 18.87 1.58 -14.20
CA GLY A 184 18.26 1.95 -12.93
C GLY A 184 17.34 0.88 -12.40
N CYS A 185 17.23 0.79 -11.07
CA CYS A 185 16.29 -0.05 -10.37
C CYS A 185 15.57 0.79 -9.30
N LYS A 186 14.24 0.77 -9.28
CA LYS A 186 13.43 1.49 -8.31
C LYS A 186 12.57 0.50 -7.53
N VAL A 187 12.74 0.49 -6.21
CA VAL A 187 11.87 -0.20 -5.26
C VAL A 187 10.86 0.81 -4.74
N ILE A 188 9.61 0.64 -5.17
CA ILE A 188 8.51 1.56 -4.85
C ILE A 188 7.59 0.87 -3.84
N PRO A 189 7.52 1.33 -2.58
CA PRO A 189 6.58 0.80 -1.61
C PRO A 189 5.15 1.31 -1.84
N SER A 190 4.18 0.66 -1.18
CA SER A 190 2.82 1.19 -1.03
C SER A 190 2.85 2.41 -0.10
N ARG A 191 3.59 2.30 1.01
CA ARG A 191 3.79 3.34 2.01
C ARG A 191 5.23 3.26 2.53
N GLY A 192 5.95 4.38 2.57
CA GLY A 192 7.32 4.44 3.08
C GLY A 192 8.33 5.04 2.09
N ALA A 193 9.60 4.96 2.46
CA ALA A 193 10.71 5.59 1.73
C ALA A 193 11.07 4.85 0.43
N TRP A 194 11.37 5.57 -0.65
CA TRP A 194 11.83 4.91 -1.88
C TRP A 194 13.27 4.42 -1.74
N LEU A 195 13.60 3.36 -2.46
CA LEU A 195 14.98 2.87 -2.58
C LEU A 195 15.32 2.73 -4.06
N GLU A 196 16.31 3.48 -4.52
CA GLU A 196 16.68 3.56 -5.93
C GLU A 196 18.15 3.21 -6.12
N PHE A 197 18.44 2.33 -7.07
CA PHE A 197 19.79 1.94 -7.46
C PHE A 197 20.06 2.40 -8.89
N GLU A 198 21.28 2.81 -9.18
CA GLU A 198 21.69 3.16 -10.54
C GLU A 198 23.12 2.73 -10.81
N ILE A 199 23.41 2.35 -12.06
CA ILE A 199 24.77 2.27 -12.60
C ILE A 199 24.99 3.56 -13.38
N ASP A 200 25.96 4.36 -12.96
CA ASP A 200 26.27 5.61 -13.64
C ASP A 200 27.24 5.43 -14.82
N LYS A 201 27.47 6.52 -15.57
CA LYS A 201 28.35 6.50 -16.75
C LYS A 201 29.81 6.15 -16.48
N ARG A 202 30.22 6.20 -15.21
CA ARG A 202 31.57 5.81 -14.72
C ARG A 202 31.58 4.37 -14.20
N ASP A 203 30.57 3.58 -14.56
CA ASP A 203 30.40 2.19 -14.18
C ASP A 203 30.41 1.99 -12.65
N SER A 204 29.97 3.01 -11.90
CA SER A 204 29.87 2.96 -10.43
C SER A 204 28.43 2.72 -10.01
N VAL A 205 28.22 1.84 -9.03
CA VAL A 205 26.89 1.44 -8.55
C VAL A 205 26.49 2.32 -7.38
N GLY A 206 25.47 3.14 -7.60
CA GLY A 206 24.95 4.08 -6.62
C GLY A 206 23.62 3.65 -6.04
N VAL A 207 23.30 4.19 -4.86
CA VAL A 207 22.01 4.10 -4.20
C VAL A 207 21.51 5.48 -3.77
N ARG A 208 20.20 5.72 -3.89
CA ARG A 208 19.49 6.85 -3.29
C ARG A 208 18.43 6.30 -2.32
N ILE A 209 18.53 6.74 -1.08
CA ILE A 209 17.59 6.44 0.01
C ILE A 209 16.65 7.63 0.11
N ASP A 210 15.34 7.40 0.02
CA ASP A 210 14.30 8.43 0.14
C ASP A 210 14.54 9.69 -0.71
N ARG A 211 14.94 9.49 -1.98
CA ARG A 211 15.24 10.55 -2.95
C ARG A 211 16.33 11.53 -2.49
N LYS A 212 17.17 11.15 -1.51
CA LYS A 212 18.32 11.95 -1.06
C LYS A 212 19.52 11.79 -1.99
N ARG A 213 20.64 12.43 -1.60
CA ARG A 213 21.90 12.41 -2.35
C ARG A 213 22.38 10.98 -2.59
N LYS A 214 22.94 10.76 -3.78
CA LYS A 214 23.51 9.48 -4.19
C LYS A 214 24.68 9.09 -3.31
N GLN A 215 24.75 7.82 -2.96
CA GLN A 215 25.84 7.19 -2.22
C GLN A 215 26.32 5.95 -2.98
N ALA A 216 27.52 5.46 -2.70
CA ALA A 216 27.95 4.16 -3.19
C ALA A 216 27.04 3.07 -2.59
N VAL A 217 26.66 2.07 -3.38
CA VAL A 217 25.80 0.97 -2.88
C VAL A 217 26.45 0.20 -1.74
N THR A 218 27.79 0.15 -1.70
CA THR A 218 28.59 -0.52 -0.68
C THR A 218 28.42 0.12 0.71
N VAL A 219 28.15 1.42 0.79
CA VAL A 219 27.81 2.11 2.06
C VAL A 219 26.51 1.52 2.63
N LEU A 220 25.49 1.32 1.79
CA LEU A 220 24.25 0.68 2.25
C LEU A 220 24.48 -0.77 2.68
N LEU A 221 25.25 -1.55 1.92
CA LEU A 221 25.56 -2.95 2.28
C LEU A 221 26.32 -3.04 3.61
N LYS A 222 27.32 -2.19 3.83
CA LYS A 222 28.05 -2.09 5.10
C LYS A 222 27.14 -1.67 6.24
N ALA A 223 26.25 -0.70 6.03
CA ALA A 223 25.28 -0.27 7.03
C ALA A 223 24.30 -1.40 7.44
N LEU A 224 23.97 -2.29 6.51
CA LEU A 224 23.20 -3.53 6.77
C LEU A 224 24.02 -4.64 7.43
N GLY A 225 25.30 -4.40 7.73
CA GLY A 225 26.17 -5.32 8.47
C GLY A 225 27.04 -6.24 7.61
N TRP A 226 27.14 -6.00 6.29
CA TRP A 226 28.03 -6.79 5.44
C TRP A 226 29.47 -6.30 5.53
N THR A 227 30.43 -7.23 5.57
CA THR A 227 31.85 -6.90 5.44
C THR A 227 32.26 -6.73 3.98
N SER A 228 33.39 -6.05 3.74
CA SER A 228 33.93 -5.88 2.39
C SER A 228 34.21 -7.23 1.72
N GLU A 229 34.65 -8.23 2.48
CA GLU A 229 34.91 -9.59 2.00
C GLU A 229 33.61 -10.26 1.54
N GLN A 230 32.53 -10.17 2.31
CA GLN A 230 31.22 -10.72 1.92
C GLN A 230 30.66 -10.03 0.67
N ILE A 231 30.86 -8.71 0.53
CA ILE A 231 30.48 -7.96 -0.66
C ILE A 231 31.26 -8.47 -1.89
N LEU A 232 32.57 -8.69 -1.75
CA LEU A 232 33.41 -9.20 -2.83
C LEU A 232 33.11 -10.66 -3.18
N GLU A 233 32.83 -11.50 -2.19
CA GLU A 233 32.40 -12.89 -2.43
C GLU A 233 31.13 -12.94 -3.28
N ARG A 234 30.15 -12.08 -2.97
CA ARG A 234 28.86 -12.09 -3.65
C ARG A 234 28.88 -11.36 -5.00
N PHE A 235 29.60 -10.25 -5.10
CA PHE A 235 29.51 -9.32 -6.23
C PHE A 235 30.85 -9.02 -6.92
N GLY A 236 31.97 -9.60 -6.45
CA GLY A 236 33.31 -9.31 -6.94
C GLY A 236 33.57 -9.74 -8.38
N GLN A 237 32.72 -10.59 -8.97
CA GLN A 237 32.77 -10.90 -10.39
C GLN A 237 32.41 -9.69 -11.29
N TYR A 238 31.77 -8.66 -10.74
CA TYR A 238 31.38 -7.46 -11.47
C TYR A 238 32.36 -6.32 -11.21
N GLU A 239 33.05 -5.86 -12.26
CA GLU A 239 34.04 -4.79 -12.15
C GLU A 239 33.47 -3.48 -11.59
N SER A 240 32.21 -3.17 -11.95
CA SER A 240 31.48 -2.02 -11.40
C SER A 240 31.36 -2.05 -9.88
N MET A 241 31.16 -3.24 -9.30
CA MET A 241 31.07 -3.43 -7.85
C MET A 241 32.45 -3.32 -7.20
N ARG A 242 33.50 -3.88 -7.82
CA ARG A 242 34.89 -3.74 -7.35
C ARG A 242 35.32 -2.27 -7.32
N ALA A 243 35.14 -1.56 -8.43
CA ALA A 243 35.47 -0.14 -8.56
C ALA A 243 34.64 0.75 -7.63
N THR A 244 33.41 0.35 -7.30
CA THR A 244 32.57 1.04 -6.32
C THR A 244 33.11 0.85 -4.91
N LEU A 245 33.50 -0.37 -4.54
CA LEU A 245 34.06 -0.68 -3.23
C LEU A 245 35.42 -0.03 -3.00
N GLU A 246 36.27 0.08 -4.03
CA GLU A 246 37.56 0.76 -3.94
C GLU A 246 37.42 2.28 -3.69
N LYS A 247 36.36 2.90 -4.24
CA LYS A 247 36.06 4.32 -4.06
C LYS A 247 35.25 4.61 -2.79
N ASP A 248 34.85 3.58 -2.06
CA ASP A 248 34.07 3.71 -0.83
C ASP A 248 34.95 4.25 0.30
N HIS A 249 34.59 5.41 0.83
CA HIS A 249 35.33 6.08 1.91
C HIS A 249 35.04 5.49 3.29
N THR A 250 34.07 4.57 3.42
CA THR A 250 33.64 4.03 4.71
C THR A 250 34.39 2.75 5.06
N ALA A 251 34.93 2.67 6.29
CA ALA A 251 35.74 1.52 6.71
C ALA A 251 34.90 0.34 7.22
N GLY A 252 33.72 0.59 7.80
CA GLY A 252 32.89 -0.44 8.42
C GLY A 252 31.45 0.01 8.64
N GLN A 253 30.65 -0.84 9.29
CA GLN A 253 29.20 -0.63 9.48
C GLN A 253 28.89 0.70 10.16
N ASP A 254 29.59 1.03 11.25
CA ASP A 254 29.32 2.24 12.04
C ASP A 254 29.54 3.50 11.21
N ASP A 255 30.66 3.58 10.49
CA ASP A 255 30.96 4.73 9.64
C ASP A 255 29.96 4.86 8.48
N ALA A 256 29.54 3.74 7.90
CA ALA A 256 28.51 3.71 6.87
C ALA A 256 27.13 4.16 7.36
N LEU A 257 26.73 3.75 8.58
CA LEU A 257 25.52 4.20 9.23
C LEU A 257 25.55 5.72 9.48
N LEU A 258 26.66 6.25 10.00
CA LEU A 258 26.84 7.68 10.23
C LEU A 258 26.82 8.48 8.92
N ASP A 259 27.44 7.97 7.85
CA ASP A 259 27.43 8.58 6.52
C ASP A 259 26.02 8.67 5.92
N ILE A 260 25.23 7.59 6.04
CA ILE A 260 23.82 7.58 5.65
C ILE A 260 23.01 8.58 6.49
N TYR A 261 23.21 8.60 7.81
CA TYR A 261 22.49 9.51 8.71
C TYR A 261 22.73 10.97 8.36
N ARG A 262 23.99 11.38 8.18
CA ARG A 262 24.36 12.76 7.82
C ARG A 262 23.68 13.24 6.54
N LYS A 263 23.48 12.35 5.57
CA LYS A 263 22.81 12.68 4.29
C LYS A 263 21.29 12.68 4.38
N LEU A 264 20.70 11.86 5.24
CA LEU A 264 19.26 11.85 5.48
C LEU A 264 18.82 13.01 6.36
N ARG A 265 19.58 13.33 7.40
CA ARG A 265 19.30 14.35 8.41
C ARG A 265 20.47 15.33 8.56
N PRO A 266 20.66 16.24 7.59
CA PRO A 266 21.72 17.24 7.67
C PRO A 266 21.46 18.17 8.86
N GLY A 267 22.43 18.28 9.77
CA GLY A 267 22.38 19.19 10.93
C GLY A 267 22.09 18.51 12.28
N GLU A 268 21.67 17.25 12.28
CA GLU A 268 21.56 16.46 13.52
C GLU A 268 22.89 15.74 13.81
N PRO A 269 23.38 15.75 15.07
CA PRO A 269 24.58 15.02 15.43
C PRO A 269 24.34 13.50 15.26
N PRO A 270 25.15 12.81 14.44
CA PRO A 270 24.91 11.40 14.15
C PRO A 270 25.43 10.53 15.30
N THR A 271 24.59 9.64 15.83
CA THR A 271 25.02 8.54 16.72
C THR A 271 24.80 7.21 16.03
N LYS A 272 25.56 6.17 16.40
CA LYS A 272 25.42 4.84 15.81
C LYS A 272 24.01 4.28 16.01
N GLU A 273 23.49 4.41 17.23
CA GLU A 273 22.20 3.87 17.64
C GLU A 273 21.05 4.57 16.92
N SER A 274 21.12 5.90 16.79
CA SER A 274 20.11 6.67 16.05
C SER A 274 20.14 6.36 14.56
N ALA A 275 21.34 6.18 13.98
CA ALA A 275 21.50 5.83 12.57
C ALA A 275 20.97 4.43 12.24
N GLN A 276 21.28 3.44 13.09
CA GLN A 276 20.75 2.10 12.95
C GLN A 276 19.22 2.09 13.08
N THR A 277 18.70 2.72 14.14
CA THR A 277 17.25 2.81 14.38
C THR A 277 16.53 3.53 13.23
N LEU A 278 17.15 4.56 12.64
CA LEU A 278 16.61 5.24 11.48
C LEU A 278 16.50 4.31 10.27
N LEU A 279 17.56 3.57 9.95
CA LEU A 279 17.57 2.65 8.81
C LEU A 279 16.57 1.50 9.00
N GLU A 280 16.50 0.93 10.21
CA GLU A 280 15.51 -0.08 10.60
C GLU A 280 14.08 0.44 10.42
N ASN A 281 13.82 1.66 10.89
CA ASN A 281 12.51 2.29 10.74
C ASN A 281 12.15 2.65 9.30
N LEU A 282 13.13 2.88 8.42
CA LEU A 282 12.87 3.23 7.02
C LEU A 282 12.43 2.03 6.18
N TYR A 283 12.94 0.83 6.45
CA TYR A 283 12.76 -0.32 5.55
C TYR A 283 12.28 -1.61 6.21
N PHE A 284 12.44 -1.76 7.53
CA PHE A 284 12.18 -3.02 8.23
C PHE A 284 11.07 -2.92 9.28
N ASN A 285 10.65 -1.70 9.65
CA ASN A 285 9.50 -1.49 10.50
C ASN A 285 8.19 -1.47 9.68
N ALA A 286 7.36 -2.50 9.84
CA ALA A 286 6.06 -2.62 9.16
C ALA A 286 5.10 -1.44 9.45
N LYS A 287 5.22 -0.79 10.62
CA LYS A 287 4.42 0.41 10.95
C LYS A 287 4.81 1.61 10.09
N ARG A 288 6.01 1.64 9.49
CA ARG A 288 6.53 2.78 8.70
C ARG A 288 6.77 2.44 7.23
N TYR A 289 6.94 1.17 6.90
CA TYR A 289 7.21 0.69 5.55
C TYR A 289 6.33 -0.50 5.19
N ASP A 290 5.56 -0.36 4.11
CA ASP A 290 4.67 -1.41 3.61
C ASP A 290 4.70 -1.49 2.07
N LEU A 291 4.75 -2.70 1.55
CA LEU A 291 4.69 -3.01 0.12
C LEU A 291 3.26 -3.34 -0.34
N ALA A 292 2.33 -3.52 0.59
CA ALA A 292 1.03 -4.16 0.41
C ALA A 292 1.14 -5.59 -0.15
N LYS A 293 0.02 -6.34 -0.07
CA LYS A 293 -0.09 -7.70 -0.63
C LYS A 293 0.32 -7.73 -2.11
N VAL A 294 -0.13 -6.74 -2.89
CA VAL A 294 0.17 -6.63 -4.34
C VAL A 294 1.65 -6.34 -4.61
N GLY A 295 2.30 -5.46 -3.85
CA GLY A 295 3.70 -5.14 -4.07
C GLY A 295 4.61 -6.30 -3.72
N ARG A 296 4.32 -7.01 -2.62
CA ARG A 296 5.03 -8.23 -2.25
C ARG A 296 4.93 -9.28 -3.37
N TYR A 297 3.71 -9.58 -3.83
CA TYR A 297 3.49 -10.49 -4.96
C TYR A 297 4.29 -10.09 -6.21
N LYS A 298 4.27 -8.81 -6.58
CA LYS A 298 4.99 -8.32 -7.77
C LYS A 298 6.50 -8.45 -7.62
N ILE A 299 7.06 -8.15 -6.45
CA ILE A 299 8.50 -8.28 -6.19
C ILE A 299 8.90 -9.74 -6.26
N ASN A 300 8.14 -10.62 -5.61
CA ASN A 300 8.48 -12.02 -5.53
C ASN A 300 8.45 -12.68 -6.91
N LYS A 301 7.43 -12.37 -7.71
CA LYS A 301 7.35 -12.78 -9.12
C LYS A 301 8.47 -12.19 -9.98
N LYS A 302 8.84 -10.92 -9.77
CA LYS A 302 9.85 -10.23 -10.58
C LYS A 302 11.27 -10.72 -10.29
N LEU A 303 11.56 -11.04 -9.03
CA LEU A 303 12.88 -11.49 -8.58
C LEU A 303 13.00 -13.03 -8.51
N GLY A 304 11.89 -13.76 -8.64
CA GLY A 304 11.90 -15.22 -8.59
C GLY A 304 12.21 -15.79 -7.20
N VAL A 305 11.82 -15.08 -6.13
CA VAL A 305 12.11 -15.48 -4.74
C VAL A 305 11.00 -16.31 -4.08
N ASP A 306 9.81 -16.35 -4.68
CA ASP A 306 8.76 -17.29 -4.29
C ASP A 306 8.53 -18.29 -5.43
N ALA A 307 8.94 -19.54 -5.22
CA ALA A 307 8.46 -20.72 -5.94
C ALA A 307 7.68 -21.59 -4.96
#